data_AF-A0A9P7F2A5-F1
#
_entry.id   AF-A0A9P7F2A5-F1
#
_cell.length_a   1.000
_cell.length_b   1.000
_cell.length_c   1.000
_cell.angle_alpha   90.00
_cell.angle_beta   90.00
_cell.angle_gamma   90.00
#
_symmetry.space_group_name_H-M   'P 1'
#
loop_
_entity.id
_entity.type
_entity.pdbx_description
1 polymer ?
#
loop_
_entity_poly.entity_id
_entity_poly.type
_entity_poly.pdbx_seq_one_letter_code
_entity_poly.pdbx_strand_id
1 'polypeptide(L)'
;MTLQSFPVVLTFYGTPDERTLTEEQTIPASLRDTSSFTRVLCFLALGHADLEDHWESLQSKEEFEDVRQRLCSILSNTVSVASLLLATSGVFVSTGSPVPYFNYSTPATYFLLFMSLMLAMIAVLTSGLSMIRWLHTDQQWSREQLRTGGYFLFSYLLSIIMPILFVGLSLNCFIFAILIAGFNFQNTVCRVITALWLVIYAICIGAILMEFAWRYAKSHKSQ
;
A
#
# COMPACT_ATOMS: atom_id res chain seq x y z
N MET A 1 -13.13 30.74 -33.13
CA MET A 1 -12.39 29.95 -32.12
C MET A 1 -10.91 30.09 -32.46
N THR A 2 -10.24 31.02 -31.78
CA THR A 2 -8.87 31.45 -32.06
C THR A 2 -7.90 30.60 -31.23
N LEU A 3 -7.06 29.82 -31.91
CA LEU A 3 -5.98 29.04 -31.30
C LEU A 3 -4.92 30.00 -30.75
N GLN A 4 -4.86 30.07 -29.42
CA GLN A 4 -3.88 30.87 -28.69
C GLN A 4 -2.57 30.06 -28.62
N SER A 5 -1.59 30.48 -29.41
CA SER A 5 -0.24 29.92 -29.45
C SER A 5 0.50 30.22 -28.15
N PHE A 6 0.84 29.18 -27.39
CA PHE A 6 1.72 29.31 -26.23
C PHE A 6 3.17 29.53 -26.68
N PRO A 7 3.91 30.48 -26.08
CA PRO A 7 5.33 30.66 -26.37
C PRO A 7 6.12 29.47 -25.83
N VAL A 8 6.80 28.77 -26.74
CA VAL A 8 7.82 27.77 -26.42
C VAL A 8 9.01 28.51 -25.80
N VAL A 9 9.11 28.47 -24.46
CA VAL A 9 10.28 28.94 -23.72
C VAL A 9 11.39 27.91 -23.94
N LEU A 10 12.27 28.16 -24.90
CA LEU A 10 13.54 27.47 -25.03
C LEU A 10 14.40 27.83 -23.80
N THR A 11 14.35 26.98 -22.79
CA THR A 11 15.30 27.01 -21.68
C THR A 11 16.65 26.53 -22.23
N PHE A 12 17.60 27.45 -22.28
CA PHE A 12 18.99 27.22 -22.66
C PHE A 12 19.59 26.18 -21.70
N TYR A 13 19.70 24.93 -22.14
CA TYR A 13 20.39 23.87 -21.42
C TYR A 13 21.88 24.21 -21.40
N GLY A 14 22.32 24.91 -20.36
CA GLY A 14 23.74 24.98 -20.02
C GLY A 14 24.21 23.57 -19.72
N THR A 15 25.15 23.05 -20.52
CA THR A 15 25.83 21.78 -20.27
C THR A 15 26.45 21.84 -18.88
N PRO A 16 25.98 21.05 -17.91
CA PRO A 16 26.56 21.01 -16.57
C PRO A 16 28.01 20.54 -16.67
N ASP A 17 28.91 21.29 -16.05
CA ASP A 17 30.33 20.99 -15.97
C ASP A 17 30.52 19.63 -15.26
N GLU A 18 31.06 18.65 -15.99
CA GLU A 18 31.07 17.22 -15.63
C GLU A 18 32.11 16.86 -14.54
N ARG A 19 32.76 17.86 -13.92
CA ARG A 19 34.01 17.66 -13.16
C ARG A 19 33.93 17.77 -11.64
N THR A 20 32.74 17.80 -11.04
CA THR A 20 32.58 17.82 -9.56
C THR A 20 31.78 16.65 -8.98
N LEU A 21 31.60 15.55 -9.71
CA LEU A 21 30.77 14.40 -9.30
C LEU A 21 31.58 13.22 -8.75
N THR A 22 32.43 13.49 -7.76
CA THR A 22 33.05 12.41 -6.96
C THR A 22 33.30 12.86 -5.53
N GLU A 23 32.42 13.70 -4.98
CA GLU A 23 32.19 13.62 -3.54
C GLU A 23 31.36 12.37 -3.30
N GLU A 24 32.03 11.33 -2.81
CA GLU A 24 31.41 10.13 -2.25
C GLU A 24 30.37 10.58 -1.20
N GLN A 25 29.10 10.63 -1.62
CA GLN A 25 28.03 11.22 -0.83
C GLN A 25 27.65 10.24 0.28
N THR A 26 28.44 10.25 1.35
CA THR A 26 28.23 9.43 2.55
C THR A 26 26.82 9.60 3.08
N ILE A 27 26.17 8.47 3.38
CA ILE A 27 24.80 8.37 3.89
C ILE A 27 24.67 9.30 5.12
N PRO A 28 23.65 10.18 5.16
CA PRO A 28 23.46 11.07 6.29
C PRO A 28 23.26 10.25 7.57
N ALA A 29 23.97 10.62 8.65
CA ALA A 29 23.95 9.91 9.92
C ALA A 29 22.53 9.75 10.52
N SER A 30 21.59 10.63 10.14
CA SER A 30 20.18 10.56 10.51
C SER A 30 19.45 9.31 9.99
N LEU A 31 19.93 8.68 8.92
CA LEU A 31 19.36 7.44 8.38
C LEU A 31 19.85 6.20 9.12
N ARG A 32 21.06 6.26 9.68
CA ARG A 32 21.67 5.14 10.41
C ARG A 32 20.96 4.86 11.74
N ASP A 33 20.43 5.91 12.38
CA ASP A 33 19.75 5.82 13.69
C ASP A 33 18.22 5.68 13.54
N THR A 34 17.78 4.87 12.58
CA THR A 34 16.36 4.66 12.29
C THR A 34 15.72 3.74 13.34
N SER A 35 14.61 4.22 13.92
CA SER A 35 13.80 3.45 14.87
C SER A 35 13.39 2.09 14.29
N SER A 36 13.21 1.08 15.14
CA SER A 36 12.74 -0.26 14.72
C SER A 36 11.43 -0.21 13.94
N PHE A 37 10.57 0.77 14.24
CA PHE A 37 9.32 0.99 13.52
C PHE A 37 9.56 1.42 12.07
N THR A 38 10.48 2.34 11.83
CA THR A 38 10.87 2.76 10.46
C THR A 38 11.41 1.58 9.65
N ARG A 39 12.20 0.68 10.27
CA ARG A 39 12.70 -0.53 9.62
C ARG A 39 11.59 -1.48 9.21
N VAL A 40 10.58 -1.68 10.07
CA VAL A 40 9.38 -2.47 9.74
C VAL A 40 8.62 -1.85 8.58
N LEU A 41 8.49 -0.52 8.57
CA LEU A 41 7.85 0.19 7.46
C LEU A 41 8.66 0.08 6.16
N CYS A 42 9.99 0.27 6.20
CA CYS A 42 10.85 0.02 5.04
C CYS A 42 10.65 -1.39 4.49
N PHE A 43 10.67 -2.39 5.38
CA PHE A 43 10.45 -3.77 4.99
C PHE A 43 9.09 -4.00 4.35
N LEU A 44 8.02 -3.37 4.87
CA LEU A 44 6.68 -3.45 4.31
C LEU A 44 6.54 -2.72 2.96
N ALA A 45 7.15 -1.54 2.82
CA ALA A 45 7.04 -0.72 1.61
C ALA A 45 7.92 -1.25 0.46
N LEU A 46 9.15 -1.61 0.78
CA LEU A 46 10.21 -1.87 -0.20
C LEU A 46 10.58 -3.36 -0.28
N GLY A 47 10.20 -4.17 0.71
CA GLY A 47 10.58 -5.58 0.82
C GLY A 47 11.97 -5.82 1.40
N HIS A 48 12.70 -4.74 1.71
CA HIS A 48 14.05 -4.73 2.28
C HIS A 48 14.03 -3.95 3.59
N ALA A 49 14.69 -4.46 4.64
CA ALA A 49 14.72 -3.76 5.93
C ALA A 49 15.75 -2.62 5.93
N ASP A 50 16.69 -2.65 4.99
CA ASP A 50 17.70 -1.61 4.84
C ASP A 50 17.23 -0.51 3.87
N LEU A 51 17.51 0.73 4.25
CA LEU A 51 17.28 1.88 3.40
C LEU A 51 18.49 2.15 2.49
N GLU A 52 19.64 1.52 2.77
CA GLU A 52 20.87 1.63 1.99
C GLU A 52 20.63 1.24 0.52
N ASP A 53 20.02 0.08 0.26
CA ASP A 53 19.64 -0.36 -1.09
C ASP A 53 18.77 0.69 -1.82
N HIS A 54 17.81 1.29 -1.09
CA HIS A 54 16.94 2.31 -1.68
C HIS A 54 17.68 3.63 -1.91
N TRP A 55 18.62 3.98 -1.04
CA TRP A 55 19.46 5.16 -1.19
C TRP A 55 20.40 5.04 -2.39
N GLU A 56 20.97 3.86 -2.62
CA GLU A 56 21.75 3.55 -3.82
C GLU A 56 20.89 3.67 -5.09
N SER A 57 19.66 3.14 -5.06
CA SER A 57 18.72 3.28 -6.19
C SER A 57 18.37 4.74 -6.52
N LEU A 58 18.46 5.66 -5.53
CA LEU A 58 18.24 7.08 -5.75
C LEU A 58 19.42 7.76 -6.47
N GLN A 59 20.59 7.13 -6.55
CA GLN A 59 21.76 7.66 -7.26
C GLN A 59 21.66 7.42 -8.76
N SER A 60 21.16 6.25 -9.18
CA SER A 60 20.92 5.91 -10.58
C SER A 60 19.52 6.35 -11.04
N LYS A 61 19.46 7.09 -12.16
CA LYS A 61 18.16 7.50 -12.74
C LYS A 61 17.35 6.28 -13.20
N GLU A 62 18.01 5.27 -13.75
CA GLU A 62 17.34 4.07 -14.27
C GLU A 62 16.75 3.22 -13.14
N GLU A 63 17.50 3.03 -12.04
CA GLU A 63 17.02 2.26 -10.88
C GLU A 63 15.89 2.99 -10.14
N PHE A 64 15.99 4.32 -10.00
CA PHE A 64 14.90 5.12 -9.44
C PHE A 64 13.61 4.97 -10.24
N GLU A 65 13.70 5.01 -11.57
CA GLU A 65 12.55 4.83 -12.45
C GLU A 65 11.93 3.43 -12.34
N ASP A 66 12.76 2.38 -12.22
CA ASP A 66 12.27 1.02 -12.00
C ASP A 66 11.52 0.88 -10.66
N VAL A 67 12.09 1.39 -9.56
CA VAL A 67 11.45 1.40 -8.25
C VAL A 67 10.14 2.20 -8.30
N ARG A 68 10.14 3.37 -8.93
CA ARG A 68 8.95 4.21 -9.10
C ARG A 68 7.87 3.48 -9.88
N GLN A 69 8.21 2.84 -11.01
CA GLN A 69 7.28 2.09 -11.83
C GLN A 69 6.68 0.91 -11.06
N ARG A 70 7.50 0.20 -10.28
CA ARG A 70 7.06 -0.90 -9.41
C ARG A 70 6.07 -0.40 -8.34
N LEU A 71 6.37 0.70 -7.67
CA LEU A 71 5.48 1.29 -6.65
C LEU A 71 4.17 1.79 -7.26
N CYS A 72 4.21 2.45 -8.42
CA CYS A 72 3.02 2.85 -9.17
C CYS A 72 2.16 1.64 -9.58
N SER A 73 2.79 0.52 -9.98
CA SER A 73 2.09 -0.72 -10.30
C SER A 73 1.40 -1.32 -9.06
N ILE A 74 2.08 -1.36 -7.91
CA ILE A 74 1.50 -1.83 -6.64
C ILE A 74 0.31 -0.94 -6.23
N LEU A 75 0.45 0.38 -6.30
CA LEU A 75 -0.63 1.31 -5.96
C LEU A 75 -1.82 1.17 -6.92
N SER A 76 -1.58 1.01 -8.23
CA SER A 76 -2.62 0.77 -9.23
C SER A 76 -3.41 -0.52 -8.95
N ASN A 77 -2.70 -1.61 -8.63
CA ASN A 77 -3.33 -2.86 -8.22
C ASN A 77 -4.13 -2.69 -6.92
N THR A 78 -3.60 -1.92 -5.97
CA THR A 78 -4.27 -1.62 -4.69
C THR A 78 -5.56 -0.83 -4.92
N VAL A 79 -5.56 0.19 -5.79
CA VAL A 79 -6.77 0.94 -6.21
C VAL A 79 -7.81 0.00 -6.83
N SER A 80 -7.37 -0.91 -7.69
CA SER A 80 -8.26 -1.85 -8.39
C SER A 80 -8.96 -2.78 -7.40
N VAL A 81 -8.22 -3.38 -6.46
CA VAL A 81 -8.77 -4.25 -5.41
C VAL A 81 -9.68 -3.46 -4.47
N ALA A 82 -9.25 -2.26 -4.05
CA ALA A 82 -10.06 -1.39 -3.19
C ALA A 82 -11.38 -1.01 -3.85
N SER A 83 -11.37 -0.69 -5.15
CA SER A 83 -12.58 -0.34 -5.92
C SER A 83 -13.54 -1.53 -6.04
N LEU A 84 -13.01 -2.74 -6.22
CA LEU A 84 -13.82 -3.96 -6.22
C LEU A 84 -14.46 -4.21 -4.85
N LEU A 85 -13.69 -4.05 -3.76
CA LEU A 85 -14.22 -4.17 -2.40
C LEU A 85 -15.26 -3.10 -2.09
N LEU A 86 -15.04 -1.86 -2.55
CA LEU A 86 -15.98 -0.75 -2.40
C LEU A 86 -17.30 -1.06 -3.12
N ALA A 87 -17.24 -1.49 -4.37
CA ALA A 87 -18.44 -1.82 -5.15
C ALA A 87 -19.21 -3.00 -4.52
N THR A 88 -18.52 -4.09 -4.18
CA THR A 88 -19.14 -5.29 -3.61
C THR A 88 -19.76 -5.01 -2.24
N SER A 89 -19.02 -4.40 -1.31
CA SER A 89 -19.57 -4.00 -0.01
C SER A 89 -20.72 -2.99 -0.16
N GLY A 90 -20.63 -2.07 -1.12
CA GLY A 90 -21.71 -1.12 -1.43
C GLY A 90 -23.01 -1.80 -1.86
N VAL A 91 -22.92 -2.85 -2.66
CA VAL A 91 -24.10 -3.68 -3.02
C VAL A 91 -24.69 -4.34 -1.78
N PHE A 92 -23.88 -4.98 -0.94
CA PHE A 92 -24.39 -5.64 0.27
C PHE A 92 -24.97 -4.67 1.30
N VAL A 93 -24.44 -3.44 1.40
CA VAL A 93 -24.96 -2.40 2.31
C VAL A 93 -26.25 -1.78 1.79
N SER A 94 -26.39 -1.63 0.47
CA SER A 94 -27.55 -0.96 -0.16
C SER A 94 -28.72 -1.90 -0.46
N THR A 95 -28.48 -3.20 -0.57
CA THR A 95 -29.51 -4.19 -0.89
C THR A 95 -29.91 -4.99 0.33
N GLY A 96 -31.21 -5.23 0.50
CA GLY A 96 -31.71 -6.21 1.47
C GLY A 96 -31.36 -7.63 1.01
N SER A 97 -31.34 -8.58 1.95
CA SER A 97 -31.04 -9.97 1.59
C SER A 97 -32.04 -10.50 0.55
N PRO A 98 -31.56 -10.97 -0.62
CA PRO A 98 -32.45 -11.46 -1.67
C PRO A 98 -33.08 -12.80 -1.30
N VAL A 99 -32.53 -13.50 -0.29
CA VAL A 99 -32.94 -14.84 0.10
C VAL A 99 -33.06 -14.97 1.61
N PRO A 100 -34.18 -15.50 2.13
CA PRO A 100 -34.46 -15.52 3.57
C PRO A 100 -33.44 -16.34 4.37
N TYR A 101 -32.75 -17.26 3.71
CA TYR A 101 -31.76 -18.13 4.33
C TYR A 101 -30.39 -17.46 4.51
N PHE A 102 -30.00 -16.48 3.67
CA PHE A 102 -28.71 -15.78 3.77
C PHE A 102 -28.89 -14.37 4.34
N ASN A 103 -29.19 -14.27 5.63
CA ASN A 103 -29.47 -12.99 6.26
C ASN A 103 -28.17 -12.27 6.66
N TYR A 104 -27.65 -11.41 5.77
CA TYR A 104 -26.56 -10.48 6.07
C TYR A 104 -27.04 -9.15 6.67
N SER A 105 -28.33 -9.00 6.94
CA SER A 105 -28.92 -7.81 7.57
C SER A 105 -28.82 -7.83 9.10
N THR A 106 -28.09 -8.79 9.69
CA THR A 106 -27.82 -8.75 11.14
C THR A 106 -26.95 -7.53 11.47
N PRO A 107 -27.13 -6.88 12.64
CA PRO A 107 -26.37 -5.68 12.99
C PRO A 107 -24.85 -5.87 12.91
N ALA A 108 -24.34 -7.03 13.33
CA ALA A 108 -22.91 -7.35 13.30
C ALA A 108 -22.38 -7.47 11.86
N THR A 109 -23.07 -8.21 10.99
CA THR A 109 -22.68 -8.34 9.58
C THR A 109 -22.75 -6.99 8.87
N TYR A 110 -23.82 -6.22 9.10
CA TYR A 110 -23.99 -4.90 8.49
C TYR A 110 -22.89 -3.92 8.92
N PHE A 111 -22.54 -3.88 10.21
CA PHE A 111 -21.45 -3.05 10.72
C PHE A 111 -20.11 -3.39 10.04
N LEU A 112 -19.77 -4.68 9.90
CA LEU A 112 -18.54 -5.10 9.26
C LEU A 112 -18.51 -4.79 7.75
N LEU A 113 -19.63 -4.96 7.05
CA LEU A 113 -19.75 -4.54 5.64
C LEU A 113 -19.60 -3.03 5.47
N PHE A 114 -20.18 -2.24 6.37
CA PHE A 114 -20.03 -0.79 6.37
C PHE A 114 -18.59 -0.35 6.67
N MET A 115 -17.93 -0.98 7.66
CA MET A 115 -16.51 -0.74 7.92
C MET A 115 -15.63 -1.11 6.72
N SER A 116 -15.90 -2.25 6.08
CA SER A 116 -15.25 -2.65 4.83
C SER A 116 -15.40 -1.57 3.75
N LEU A 117 -16.63 -1.07 3.53
CA LEU A 117 -16.92 -0.01 2.57
C LEU A 117 -16.12 1.27 2.86
N MET A 118 -16.14 1.74 4.10
CA MET A 118 -15.44 2.97 4.51
C MET A 118 -13.92 2.83 4.35
N LEU A 119 -13.35 1.69 4.76
CA LEU A 119 -11.92 1.41 4.60
C LEU A 119 -11.52 1.30 3.13
N ALA A 120 -12.35 0.67 2.28
CA ALA A 120 -12.11 0.60 0.85
C ALA A 120 -12.12 1.99 0.20
N MET A 121 -13.05 2.87 0.62
CA MET A 121 -13.11 4.25 0.14
C MET A 121 -11.85 5.04 0.52
N ILE A 122 -11.42 4.94 1.79
CA ILE A 122 -10.18 5.56 2.26
C ILE A 122 -8.98 5.01 1.48
N ALA A 123 -8.92 3.70 1.24
CA ALA A 123 -7.86 3.07 0.46
C ALA A 123 -7.80 3.59 -0.97
N VAL A 124 -8.92 3.72 -1.68
CA VAL A 124 -8.97 4.32 -3.03
C VAL A 124 -8.45 5.75 -3.02
N LEU A 125 -8.94 6.59 -2.09
CA LEU A 125 -8.54 8.00 -1.99
C LEU A 125 -7.05 8.15 -1.69
N THR A 126 -6.56 7.45 -0.67
CA THR A 126 -5.14 7.48 -0.27
C THR A 126 -4.23 6.93 -1.36
N SER A 127 -4.60 5.84 -2.04
CA SER A 127 -3.82 5.29 -3.16
C SER A 127 -3.75 6.26 -4.34
N GLY A 128 -4.86 6.91 -4.70
CA GLY A 128 -4.89 7.92 -5.76
C GLY A 128 -4.04 9.14 -5.43
N LEU A 129 -4.12 9.65 -4.19
CA LEU A 129 -3.28 10.75 -3.71
C LEU A 129 -1.79 10.37 -3.72
N SER A 130 -1.45 9.17 -3.25
CA SER A 130 -0.08 8.65 -3.31
C SER A 130 0.40 8.56 -4.76
N MET A 131 -0.41 8.04 -5.68
CA MET A 131 -0.04 7.92 -7.09
C MET A 131 0.22 9.28 -7.75
N ILE A 132 -0.63 10.29 -7.49
CA ILE A 132 -0.41 11.66 -7.99
C ILE A 132 0.89 12.23 -7.43
N ARG A 133 1.14 12.07 -6.12
CA ARG A 133 2.38 12.51 -5.50
C ARG A 133 3.59 11.86 -6.18
N TRP A 134 3.52 10.56 -6.45
CA TRP A 134 4.58 9.80 -7.09
C TRP A 134 4.84 10.19 -8.55
N LEU A 135 3.79 10.49 -9.31
CA LEU A 135 3.90 10.97 -10.69
C LEU A 135 4.61 12.33 -10.80
N HIS A 136 4.41 13.20 -9.80
CA HIS A 136 5.01 14.54 -9.77
C HIS A 136 6.33 14.61 -8.99
N THR A 137 6.75 13.52 -8.38
CA THR A 137 7.98 13.50 -7.59
C THR A 137 9.19 13.29 -8.51
N ASP A 138 10.01 14.33 -8.65
CA ASP A 138 11.31 14.25 -9.32
C ASP A 138 12.36 13.57 -8.44
N GLN A 139 13.30 12.87 -9.08
CA GLN A 139 14.43 12.20 -8.41
C GLN A 139 15.22 13.18 -7.52
N GLN A 140 15.47 14.39 -8.00
CA GLN A 140 16.21 15.41 -7.26
C GLN A 140 15.44 15.85 -6.02
N TRP A 141 14.12 16.05 -6.14
CA TRP A 141 13.27 16.41 -5.00
C TRP A 141 13.25 15.30 -3.95
N SER A 142 13.11 14.04 -4.35
CA SER A 142 13.20 12.90 -3.43
C SER A 142 14.51 12.89 -2.66
N ARG A 143 15.64 13.08 -3.36
CA ARG A 143 16.97 13.09 -2.74
C ARG A 143 17.11 14.23 -1.73
N GLU A 144 16.64 15.43 -2.07
CA GLU A 144 16.65 16.59 -1.18
C GLU A 144 15.75 16.36 0.06
N GLN A 145 14.56 15.78 -0.12
CA GLN A 145 13.65 15.50 0.99
C GLN A 145 14.17 14.40 1.93
N LEU A 146 14.74 13.33 1.39
CA LEU A 146 15.39 12.30 2.21
C LEU A 146 16.57 12.87 3.02
N ARG A 147 17.29 13.85 2.46
CA ARG A 147 18.40 14.53 3.16
C ARG A 147 17.92 15.45 4.28
N THR A 148 16.71 16.02 4.16
CA THR A 148 16.19 17.05 5.06
C THR A 148 15.70 16.49 6.40
N GLY A 149 15.33 15.21 6.50
CA GLY A 149 15.12 14.55 7.80
C GLY A 149 14.18 13.33 7.83
N GLY A 150 14.17 12.63 8.97
CA GLY A 150 13.44 11.38 9.16
C GLY A 150 11.91 11.45 9.08
N TYR A 151 11.30 12.62 9.36
CA TYR A 151 9.85 12.80 9.23
C TYR A 151 9.36 12.66 7.78
N PHE A 152 10.13 13.17 6.81
CA PHE A 152 9.77 13.06 5.40
C PHE A 152 9.86 11.62 4.91
N LEU A 153 10.92 10.91 5.31
CA LEU A 153 11.06 9.48 5.03
C LEU A 153 9.88 8.69 5.63
N PHE A 154 9.51 9.00 6.87
CA PHE A 154 8.36 8.37 7.52
C PHE A 154 7.06 8.63 6.75
N SER A 155 6.77 9.89 6.41
CA SER A 155 5.59 10.25 5.61
C SER A 155 5.57 9.55 4.25
N TYR A 156 6.72 9.43 3.61
CA TYR A 156 6.90 8.76 2.33
C TYR A 156 6.58 7.26 2.42
N LEU A 157 7.17 6.54 3.37
CA LEU A 157 6.90 5.12 3.60
C LEU A 157 5.43 4.89 3.97
N LEU A 158 4.88 5.76 4.83
CA LEU A 158 3.49 5.71 5.25
C LEU A 158 2.53 5.87 4.06
N SER A 159 2.86 6.73 3.08
CA SER A 159 2.08 6.95 1.86
C SER A 159 1.94 5.68 1.00
N ILE A 160 2.96 4.81 1.01
CA ILE A 160 2.95 3.53 0.27
C ILE A 160 2.17 2.47 1.04
N ILE A 161 2.44 2.34 2.35
CA ILE A 161 1.95 1.21 3.15
C ILE A 161 0.49 1.40 3.59
N MET A 162 0.09 2.63 3.92
CA MET A 162 -1.27 2.92 4.39
C MET A 162 -2.38 2.41 3.46
N PRO A 163 -2.36 2.66 2.14
CA PRO A 163 -3.41 2.13 1.27
C PRO A 163 -3.46 0.60 1.29
N ILE A 164 -2.30 -0.07 1.30
CA ILE A 164 -2.22 -1.53 1.36
C ILE A 164 -2.83 -2.06 2.67
N LEU A 165 -2.52 -1.42 3.80
CA LEU A 165 -3.11 -1.77 5.10
C LEU A 165 -4.62 -1.58 5.13
N PHE A 166 -5.13 -0.47 4.58
CA PHE A 166 -6.58 -0.22 4.53
C PHE A 166 -7.30 -1.22 3.62
N VAL A 167 -6.73 -1.60 2.48
CA VAL A 167 -7.28 -2.69 1.64
C VAL A 167 -7.27 -4.01 2.39
N GLY A 168 -6.17 -4.36 3.04
CA GLY A 168 -6.06 -5.59 3.83
C GLY A 168 -7.12 -5.64 4.94
N LEU A 169 -7.27 -4.56 5.70
CA LEU A 169 -8.26 -4.48 6.78
C LEU A 169 -9.70 -4.50 6.24
N SER A 170 -9.96 -3.79 5.14
CA SER A 170 -11.25 -3.81 4.44
C SER A 170 -11.64 -5.24 4.02
N LEU A 171 -10.70 -5.95 3.39
CA LEU A 171 -10.89 -7.35 2.97
C LEU A 171 -11.15 -8.28 4.17
N ASN A 172 -10.43 -8.10 5.27
CA ASN A 172 -10.67 -8.87 6.50
C ASN A 172 -12.09 -8.63 7.03
N CYS A 173 -12.51 -7.36 7.17
CA CYS A 173 -13.87 -7.01 7.60
C CYS A 173 -14.92 -7.62 6.68
N PHE A 174 -14.71 -7.55 5.36
CA PHE A 174 -15.61 -8.15 4.37
C PHE A 174 -15.73 -9.67 4.57
N ILE A 175 -14.60 -10.38 4.64
CA ILE A 175 -14.58 -11.83 4.84
C ILE A 175 -15.28 -12.22 6.15
N PHE A 176 -14.99 -11.54 7.27
CA PHE A 176 -15.66 -11.81 8.53
C PHE A 176 -17.17 -11.55 8.47
N ALA A 177 -17.61 -10.52 7.76
CA ALA A 177 -19.04 -10.27 7.58
C ALA A 177 -19.74 -11.43 6.87
N ILE A 178 -19.15 -11.93 5.78
CA ILE A 178 -19.68 -13.07 5.02
C ILE A 178 -19.62 -14.37 5.85
N LEU A 179 -18.55 -14.59 6.61
CA LEU A 179 -18.44 -15.75 7.51
C LEU A 179 -19.52 -15.73 8.59
N ILE A 180 -19.75 -14.59 9.25
CA ILE A 180 -20.82 -14.44 10.26
C ILE A 180 -22.19 -14.70 9.63
N ALA A 181 -22.45 -14.15 8.44
CA ALA A 181 -23.68 -14.41 7.71
C ALA A 181 -23.86 -15.91 7.37
N GLY A 182 -22.78 -16.58 6.96
CA GLY A 182 -22.75 -18.01 6.66
C GLY A 182 -22.95 -18.91 7.89
N PHE A 183 -22.42 -18.53 9.06
CA PHE A 183 -22.64 -19.28 10.30
C PHE A 183 -24.07 -19.17 10.81
N ASN A 184 -24.72 -18.02 10.59
CA ASN A 184 -26.12 -17.80 10.96
C ASN A 184 -27.12 -18.53 10.04
N PHE A 185 -26.64 -19.18 8.98
CA PHE A 185 -27.46 -19.93 8.04
C PHE A 185 -28.16 -21.12 8.72
N GLN A 186 -29.38 -21.49 8.31
CA GLN A 186 -30.08 -22.64 8.89
C GLN A 186 -29.59 -24.00 8.36
N ASN A 187 -29.08 -24.04 7.12
CA ASN A 187 -28.57 -25.28 6.51
C ASN A 187 -27.18 -25.65 7.07
N THR A 188 -27.08 -26.86 7.63
CA THR A 188 -25.84 -27.45 8.14
C THR A 188 -24.73 -27.50 7.10
N VAL A 189 -25.05 -27.78 5.83
CA VAL A 189 -24.04 -27.87 4.75
C VAL A 189 -23.33 -26.52 4.57
N CYS A 190 -24.08 -25.42 4.53
CA CYS A 190 -23.50 -24.09 4.41
C CYS A 190 -22.61 -23.74 5.61
N ARG A 191 -23.03 -24.08 6.84
CA ARG A 191 -22.20 -23.88 8.04
C ARG A 191 -20.89 -24.65 7.99
N VAL A 192 -20.92 -25.90 7.54
CA VAL A 192 -19.70 -26.73 7.38
C VAL A 192 -18.77 -26.13 6.34
N ILE A 193 -19.29 -25.67 5.20
CA ILE A 193 -18.51 -24.99 4.16
C ILE A 193 -17.90 -23.69 4.69
N THR A 194 -18.67 -22.86 5.40
CA THR A 194 -18.20 -21.61 6.02
C THR A 194 -17.12 -21.88 7.07
N ALA A 195 -17.28 -22.92 7.89
CA ALA A 195 -16.27 -23.31 8.87
C ALA A 195 -14.97 -23.78 8.21
N LEU A 196 -15.07 -24.61 7.16
CA LEU A 196 -13.91 -25.03 6.37
C LEU A 196 -13.20 -23.81 5.76
N TRP A 197 -13.97 -22.85 5.22
CA TRP A 197 -13.40 -21.65 4.64
C TRP A 197 -12.69 -20.77 5.66
N LEU A 198 -13.23 -20.63 6.88
CA LEU A 198 -12.56 -19.96 7.99
C LEU A 198 -11.24 -20.64 8.37
N VAL A 199 -11.21 -21.98 8.41
CA VAL A 199 -9.97 -22.74 8.70
C VAL A 199 -8.93 -22.49 7.62
N ILE A 200 -9.31 -22.58 6.34
CA ILE A 200 -8.42 -22.27 5.21
C ILE A 200 -7.89 -20.84 5.33
N TYR A 201 -8.78 -19.88 5.59
CA TYR A 201 -8.42 -18.47 5.76
C TYR A 201 -7.41 -18.27 6.90
N ALA A 202 -7.63 -18.87 8.06
CA ALA A 202 -6.72 -18.80 9.20
C ALA A 202 -5.35 -19.41 8.89
N ILE A 203 -5.31 -20.55 8.17
CA ILE A 203 -4.06 -21.17 7.71
C ILE A 203 -3.31 -20.23 6.75
N CYS A 204 -4.01 -19.64 5.78
CA CYS A 204 -3.40 -18.70 4.83
C CYS A 204 -2.82 -17.45 5.52
N ILE A 205 -3.59 -16.83 6.42
CA ILE A 205 -3.11 -15.67 7.19
C ILE A 205 -1.93 -16.07 8.08
N GLY A 206 -2.01 -17.22 8.75
CA GLY A 206 -0.91 -17.75 9.56
C GLY A 206 0.36 -17.98 8.74
N ALA A 207 0.25 -18.55 7.54
CA ALA A 207 1.37 -18.76 6.64
C ALA A 207 2.01 -17.45 6.18
N ILE A 208 1.21 -16.45 5.80
CA ILE A 208 1.69 -15.11 5.40
C ILE A 208 2.41 -14.42 6.57
N LEU A 209 1.83 -14.46 7.77
CA LEU A 209 2.44 -13.87 8.96
C LEU A 209 3.73 -14.58 9.35
N MET A 210 3.78 -15.91 9.26
CA MET A 210 4.98 -16.70 9.52
C MET A 210 6.09 -16.41 8.51
N GLU A 211 5.76 -16.31 7.22
CA GLU A 211 6.74 -15.94 6.20
C GLU A 211 7.27 -14.52 6.41
N PHE A 212 6.38 -13.58 6.76
CA PHE A 212 6.75 -12.22 7.10
C PHE A 212 7.69 -12.17 8.31
N ALA A 213 7.34 -12.86 9.40
CA ALA A 213 8.17 -12.95 10.61
C ALA A 213 9.52 -13.62 10.33
N TRP A 214 9.54 -14.67 9.50
CA TRP A 214 10.75 -15.36 9.09
C TRP A 214 11.69 -14.44 8.31
N ARG A 215 11.17 -13.73 7.30
CA ARG A 215 11.96 -12.78 6.49
C ARG A 215 12.48 -11.63 7.36
N TYR A 216 11.64 -11.11 8.25
CA TYR A 216 12.03 -10.07 9.20
C TYR A 216 13.17 -10.54 10.13
N ALA A 217 13.04 -11.74 10.71
CA ALA A 217 14.07 -12.31 11.58
C ALA A 217 15.39 -12.59 10.85
N LYS A 218 15.32 -13.02 9.57
CA LYS A 218 16.51 -13.21 8.74
C LYS A 218 17.23 -11.88 8.49
N SER A 219 16.48 -10.82 8.20
CA SER A 219 17.06 -9.49 7.96
C SER A 219 17.80 -8.92 9.18
N HIS A 220 17.40 -9.30 10.40
CA HIS A 220 18.05 -8.85 11.63
C HIS A 220 19.37 -9.58 11.92
N LYS A 221 19.62 -10.77 11.34
CA LYS A 221 20.84 -11.56 11.60
C LYS A 221 22.02 -11.20 10.69
N SER A 222 21.77 -10.45 9.62
CA SER A 222 22.80 -10.07 8.65
C SER A 222 23.51 -8.74 8.99
N GLN A 223 23.07 -8.06 10.04
CA GLN A 223 23.71 -6.86 10.62
C GLN A 223 24.50 -7.25 11.87
#